data_AF-A0A061S4R3-F1
#
_entry.id   AF-A0A061S4R3-F1
#
_cell.length_a   1.000
_cell.length_b   1.000
_cell.length_c   1.000
_cell.angle_alpha   90.00
_cell.angle_beta   90.00
_cell.angle_gamma   90.00
#
_symmetry.space_group_name_H-M   'P 1'
#
loop_
_entity.id
_entity.type
_entity.pdbx_description
1 polymer ?
#
loop_
_entity_poly.entity_id
_entity_poly.type
_entity_poly.pdbx_seq_one_letter_code
_entity_poly.pdbx_strand_id
1 'polypeptide(L)'
;MKRFGIKGTMFEYDVIKLMLTAIYVSCKVEESYLGVERLVSLLDLPPGYSRSVLDFEVQLLQAIRFEMVIHSHLRILTGLIPRLLKWLAEGGGAKSLKKMEASLPKGGSKRIGEGAWQFGEDLLISDAPLLYSPGVLAFCAALVGLEGIFGADAAERLGTAFLREKGANAGFDLSAANEHSPARCLEDLRRLVDATPKFTDARMKELQERSQSSRSPYLNPKSSLSKAARERR
;
A
#
# COMPACT_ATOMS: atom_id res chain seq x y z
N MET A 1 7.61 -3.18 -5.54
CA MET A 1 7.03 -4.36 -6.22
C MET A 1 6.03 -4.00 -7.31
N LYS A 2 4.89 -3.35 -7.03
CA LYS A 2 3.88 -3.06 -8.07
C LYS A 2 4.41 -2.29 -9.29
N ARG A 3 5.19 -1.22 -9.06
CA ARG A 3 5.85 -0.46 -10.12
C ARG A 3 6.80 -1.31 -10.99
N PHE A 4 7.46 -2.31 -10.40
CA PHE A 4 8.30 -3.24 -11.14
C PHE A 4 7.44 -4.15 -12.01
N GLY A 5 6.35 -4.68 -11.46
CA GLY A 5 5.46 -5.60 -12.17
C GLY A 5 4.76 -5.01 -13.39
N ILE A 6 4.60 -3.69 -13.45
CA ILE A 6 4.06 -2.99 -14.62
C ILE A 6 5.12 -2.84 -15.73
N LYS A 7 6.39 -2.69 -15.35
CA LYS A 7 7.48 -2.39 -16.29
C LYS A 7 8.22 -3.62 -16.79
N GLY A 8 8.30 -4.67 -15.97
CA GLY A 8 9.01 -5.91 -16.27
C GLY A 8 8.05 -7.09 -16.42
N THR A 9 8.45 -8.09 -17.20
CA THR A 9 7.69 -9.34 -17.28
C THR A 9 8.02 -10.20 -16.05
N MET A 10 6.99 -10.75 -15.39
CA MET A 10 7.18 -11.64 -14.22
C MET A 10 7.85 -12.98 -14.58
N PHE A 11 8.05 -13.25 -15.86
CA PHE A 11 8.70 -14.46 -16.38
C PHE A 11 10.23 -14.33 -16.45
N GLU A 12 10.74 -13.10 -16.47
CA GLU A 12 12.18 -12.83 -16.50
C GLU A 12 12.83 -12.98 -15.11
N TYR A 13 12.08 -12.65 -14.06
CA TYR A 13 12.61 -12.52 -12.70
C TYR A 13 11.98 -13.52 -11.75
N ASP A 14 12.77 -13.96 -10.77
CA ASP A 14 12.24 -14.76 -9.67
C ASP A 14 11.51 -13.86 -8.67
N VAL A 15 10.18 -13.89 -8.68
CA VAL A 15 9.33 -12.97 -7.90
C VAL A 15 9.66 -13.02 -6.40
N ILE A 16 10.03 -14.18 -5.85
CA ILE A 16 10.42 -14.30 -4.43
C ILE A 16 11.71 -13.52 -4.16
N LYS A 17 12.73 -13.70 -5.01
CA LYS A 17 14.01 -12.99 -4.87
C LYS A 17 13.84 -11.49 -5.07
N LEU A 18 13.02 -11.11 -6.03
CA LEU A 18 12.69 -9.72 -6.30
C LEU A 18 11.94 -9.09 -5.11
N MET A 19 11.01 -9.81 -4.50
CA MET A 19 10.27 -9.34 -3.31
C MET A 19 11.21 -9.11 -2.13
N LEU A 20 12.12 -10.06 -1.85
CA LEU A 20 13.15 -9.92 -0.81
C LEU A 20 14.04 -8.71 -1.07
N THR A 21 14.46 -8.53 -2.33
CA THR A 21 15.28 -7.39 -2.75
C THR A 21 14.53 -6.08 -2.58
N ALA A 22 13.24 -6.04 -2.89
CA ALA A 22 12.41 -4.85 -2.69
C ALA A 22 12.26 -4.49 -1.21
N ILE A 23 12.11 -5.48 -0.32
CA ILE A 23 12.10 -5.26 1.13
C ILE A 23 13.45 -4.70 1.58
N TYR A 24 14.56 -5.34 1.19
CA TYR A 24 15.91 -4.90 1.52
C TYR A 24 16.21 -3.46 1.07
N VAL A 25 15.91 -3.12 -0.18
CA VAL A 25 16.08 -1.76 -0.71
C VAL A 25 15.18 -0.77 0.02
N SER A 26 13.94 -1.14 0.33
CA SER A 26 13.02 -0.26 1.10
C SER A 26 13.57 0.03 2.50
N CYS A 27 14.16 -0.97 3.17
CA CYS A 27 14.84 -0.76 4.46
C CYS A 27 16.00 0.24 4.34
N LYS A 28 16.83 0.15 3.29
CA LYS A 28 17.90 1.13 3.04
C LYS A 28 17.36 2.54 2.81
N VAL A 29 16.30 2.68 2.02
CA VAL A 29 15.70 3.98 1.67
C VAL A 29 15.04 4.65 2.87
N GLU A 30 14.41 3.87 3.76
CA GLU A 30 13.78 4.36 4.99
C GLU A 30 14.75 4.43 6.19
N GLU A 31 16.06 4.31 5.94
CA GLU A 31 17.12 4.37 6.96
C GLU A 31 16.97 3.33 8.09
N SER A 32 16.24 2.25 7.81
CA SER A 32 16.15 1.06 8.66
C SER A 32 17.31 0.14 8.29
N TYR A 33 18.45 0.27 8.98
CA TYR A 33 19.64 -0.52 8.69
C TYR A 33 19.45 -2.01 9.04
N LEU A 34 18.98 -2.78 8.07
CA LEU A 34 18.86 -4.24 8.15
C LEU A 34 19.88 -4.90 7.21
N GLY A 35 20.83 -5.67 7.78
CA GLY A 35 21.79 -6.45 7.00
C GLY A 35 21.09 -7.55 6.18
N VAL A 36 21.64 -7.88 5.01
CA VAL A 36 21.00 -8.86 4.08
C VAL A 36 20.96 -10.26 4.69
N GLU A 37 21.99 -10.64 5.43
CA GLU A 37 22.10 -11.91 6.15
C GLU A 37 21.04 -12.00 7.24
N ARG A 38 20.81 -10.89 7.95
CA ARG A 38 19.78 -10.80 8.99
C ARG A 38 18.38 -10.86 8.39
N LEU A 39 18.16 -10.23 7.23
CA LEU A 39 16.88 -10.33 6.52
C LEU A 39 16.60 -11.77 6.10
N VAL A 40 17.59 -12.46 5.54
CA VAL A 40 17.47 -13.87 5.13
C VAL A 40 17.25 -14.79 6.34
N SER A 41 17.92 -14.54 7.46
CA SER A 41 17.73 -15.32 8.69
C SER A 41 16.37 -15.10 9.34
N LEU A 42 15.80 -13.89 9.26
CA LEU A 42 14.47 -13.58 9.79
C LEU A 42 13.35 -14.31 9.03
N LEU A 43 13.62 -14.75 7.80
CA LEU A 43 12.67 -15.42 6.92
C LEU A 43 12.96 -16.92 6.78
N ASP A 44 13.88 -17.46 7.57
CA ASP A 44 14.32 -18.86 7.54
C ASP A 44 14.70 -19.36 6.15
N LEU A 45 15.27 -18.46 5.33
CA LEU A 45 15.69 -18.76 3.97
C LEU A 45 17.15 -19.26 3.94
N PRO A 46 17.52 -20.12 2.98
CA PRO A 46 18.88 -20.62 2.90
C PRO A 46 19.87 -19.49 2.56
N PRO A 47 21.11 -19.55 3.07
CA PRO A 47 22.08 -18.44 3.00
C PRO A 47 22.47 -18.04 1.57
N GLY A 48 22.23 -18.91 0.58
CA GLY A 48 22.42 -18.58 -0.85
C GLY A 48 21.50 -17.46 -1.37
N TYR A 49 20.42 -17.13 -0.66
CA TYR A 49 19.54 -16.02 -1.04
C TYR A 49 20.19 -14.65 -0.84
N SER A 50 21.11 -14.50 0.12
CA SER A 50 21.79 -13.21 0.38
C SER A 50 22.50 -12.68 -0.86
N ARG A 51 23.23 -13.54 -1.56
CA ARG A 51 23.91 -13.17 -2.81
C ARG A 51 22.93 -12.83 -3.92
N SER A 52 21.84 -13.57 -4.02
CA SER A 52 20.80 -13.30 -5.03
C SER A 52 20.14 -11.93 -4.80
N VAL A 53 19.90 -11.54 -3.55
CA VAL A 53 19.31 -10.22 -3.22
C VAL A 53 20.22 -9.08 -3.69
N LEU A 54 21.53 -9.22 -3.45
CA LEU A 54 22.52 -8.23 -3.90
C LEU A 54 22.62 -8.16 -5.43
N ASP A 55 22.54 -9.31 -6.13
CA ASP A 55 22.58 -9.36 -7.59
C ASP A 55 21.39 -8.62 -8.24
N PHE A 56 20.21 -8.68 -7.61
CA PHE A 56 18.99 -8.03 -8.12
C PHE A 56 18.85 -6.55 -7.70
N GLU A 57 19.67 -6.06 -6.77
CA GLU A 57 19.53 -4.71 -6.20
C GLU A 57 19.57 -3.61 -7.28
N VAL A 58 20.61 -3.61 -8.11
CA VAL A 58 20.78 -2.61 -9.17
C VAL A 58 19.69 -2.73 -10.24
N GLN A 59 19.28 -3.96 -10.57
CA GLN A 59 18.24 -4.21 -11.57
C GLN A 59 16.88 -3.69 -11.10
N LEU A 60 16.56 -3.90 -9.83
CA LEU A 60 15.35 -3.35 -9.22
C LEU A 60 15.36 -1.82 -9.26
N LEU A 61 16.48 -1.19 -8.89
CA LEU A 61 16.64 0.28 -8.90
C LEU A 61 16.47 0.87 -10.31
N GLN A 62 17.05 0.23 -11.32
CA GLN A 62 16.88 0.63 -12.73
C GLN A 62 15.42 0.51 -13.18
N ALA A 63 14.75 -0.59 -12.83
CA ALA A 63 13.35 -0.79 -13.19
C ALA A 63 12.42 0.26 -12.56
N ILE A 64 12.66 0.66 -11.31
CA ILE A 64 11.92 1.76 -10.67
C ILE A 64 12.40 3.16 -11.10
N ARG A 65 13.33 3.28 -12.06
CA ARG A 65 13.91 4.55 -12.54
C ARG A 65 14.56 5.37 -11.42
N PHE A 66 15.11 4.70 -10.41
CA PHE A 66 15.69 5.34 -9.22
C PHE A 66 14.69 6.24 -8.45
N GLU A 67 13.39 6.08 -8.67
CA GLU A 67 12.33 6.75 -7.89
C GLU A 67 12.15 6.01 -6.56
N MET A 68 13.01 6.31 -5.60
CA MET A 68 13.05 5.64 -4.30
C MET A 68 12.07 6.25 -3.28
N VAL A 69 11.73 7.53 -3.42
CA VAL A 69 10.81 8.21 -2.50
C VAL A 69 9.37 7.78 -2.80
N ILE A 70 8.75 7.09 -1.85
CA ILE A 70 7.36 6.64 -1.94
C ILE A 70 6.58 7.24 -0.77
N HIS A 71 5.55 8.02 -1.08
CA HIS A 71 4.65 8.56 -0.08
C HIS A 71 3.59 7.51 0.28
N SER A 72 3.72 6.89 1.46
CA SER A 72 2.76 5.92 1.96
C SER A 72 1.52 6.60 2.56
N HIS A 73 0.32 6.16 2.18
CA HIS A 73 -0.93 6.63 2.77
C HIS A 73 -1.07 6.23 4.24
N LEU A 74 -0.47 5.11 4.67
CA LEU A 74 -0.48 4.70 6.07
C LEU A 74 0.24 5.72 6.96
N ARG A 75 1.30 6.35 6.47
CA ARG A 75 2.01 7.43 7.19
C ARG A 75 1.15 8.69 7.31
N ILE A 76 0.32 8.99 6.33
CA ILE A 76 -0.63 10.12 6.42
C ILE A 76 -1.75 9.77 7.39
N LEU A 77 -2.22 8.52 7.37
CA LEU A 77 -3.29 8.03 8.23
C LEU A 77 -2.93 8.14 9.71
N THR A 78 -1.69 7.84 10.11
CA THR A 78 -1.23 7.98 11.51
C THR A 78 -1.30 9.42 12.02
N GLY A 79 -1.10 10.42 11.16
CA GLY A 79 -1.27 11.83 11.49
C GLY A 79 -2.71 12.33 11.36
N LEU A 80 -3.48 11.76 10.43
CA LEU A 80 -4.85 12.16 10.14
C LEU A 80 -5.83 11.71 11.22
N ILE A 81 -5.71 10.47 11.73
CA ILE A 81 -6.63 9.93 12.75
C ILE A 81 -6.66 10.81 14.01
N PRO A 82 -5.53 11.17 14.65
CA PRO A 82 -5.54 12.03 15.83
C PRO A 82 -6.13 13.41 15.55
N ARG A 83 -5.85 13.98 14.36
CA ARG A 83 -6.41 15.28 13.94
C ARG A 83 -7.92 15.22 13.76
N LEU A 84 -8.43 14.15 13.16
CA LEU A 84 -9.86 13.90 12.99
C LEU A 84 -10.55 13.71 14.34
N LEU A 85 -9.96 12.92 15.23
CA LEU A 85 -10.49 12.68 16.59
C LEU A 85 -10.51 13.96 17.43
N LYS A 86 -9.45 14.77 17.37
CA LYS A 86 -9.40 16.07 18.04
C LYS A 86 -10.47 17.01 17.51
N TRP A 87 -10.64 17.07 16.19
CA TRP A 87 -11.69 17.88 15.57
C TRP A 87 -13.09 17.43 15.99
N LEU A 88 -13.35 16.11 16.04
CA LEU A 88 -14.61 15.57 16.55
C LEU A 88 -14.85 15.94 18.02
N ALA A 89 -13.82 15.86 18.86
CA ALA A 89 -13.91 16.21 20.29
C ALA A 89 -14.11 17.72 20.54
N GLU A 90 -13.61 18.58 19.64
CA GLU A 90 -13.82 20.03 19.67
C GLU A 90 -15.24 20.44 19.23
N GLY A 91 -16.10 19.48 18.89
CA GLY A 91 -17.42 19.75 18.32
C GLY A 91 -17.33 20.18 16.85
N GLY A 92 -16.28 19.79 16.13
CA GLY A 92 -16.23 19.89 14.68
C GLY A 92 -17.46 19.20 14.07
N GLY A 93 -18.31 19.98 13.38
CA GLY A 93 -19.62 19.51 12.90
C GLY A 93 -20.79 19.64 13.90
N ALA A 94 -20.66 20.39 15.00
CA ALA A 94 -21.63 20.53 16.11
C ALA A 94 -22.99 21.21 15.80
N LYS A 95 -23.44 21.22 14.54
CA LYS A 95 -24.89 21.31 14.26
C LYS A 95 -25.53 19.95 13.93
N SER A 96 -24.74 18.89 13.69
CA SER A 96 -25.25 17.56 13.32
C SER A 96 -24.93 16.45 14.34
N LEU A 97 -24.00 16.63 15.29
CA LEU A 97 -23.50 15.54 16.15
C LEU A 97 -23.71 15.63 17.66
N LYS A 98 -24.32 16.69 18.20
CA LYS A 98 -24.68 16.73 19.64
C LYS A 98 -25.64 15.61 20.08
N LYS A 99 -26.28 14.91 19.13
CA LYS A 99 -27.06 13.68 19.38
C LYS A 99 -26.23 12.38 19.32
N MET A 100 -25.04 12.39 18.72
CA MET A 100 -24.15 11.21 18.58
C MET A 100 -22.94 11.21 19.52
N GLU A 101 -22.64 12.31 20.21
CA GLU A 101 -21.67 12.30 21.32
C GLU A 101 -22.13 11.44 22.50
N ALA A 102 -23.45 11.32 22.70
CA ALA A 102 -24.02 10.36 23.66
C ALA A 102 -23.80 8.90 23.25
N SER A 103 -23.37 8.64 22.00
CA SER A 103 -23.20 7.30 21.43
C SER A 103 -21.79 6.97 20.99
N LEU A 104 -20.75 7.80 21.25
CA LEU A 104 -19.36 7.31 21.13
C LEU A 104 -19.17 6.27 22.24
N PRO A 105 -19.10 4.96 21.92
CA PRO A 105 -18.89 3.95 22.92
C PRO A 105 -17.52 4.19 23.55
N LYS A 106 -17.33 3.88 24.84
CA LYS A 106 -15.99 3.85 25.44
C LYS A 106 -15.10 2.95 24.58
N GLY A 107 -14.15 3.52 23.85
CA GLY A 107 -13.31 2.81 22.86
C GLY A 107 -13.58 3.10 21.37
N GLY A 108 -14.54 3.97 21.04
CA GLY A 108 -14.86 4.34 19.64
C GLY A 108 -13.64 4.86 18.86
N SER A 109 -12.78 5.67 19.49
CA SER A 109 -11.57 6.20 18.85
C SER A 109 -10.59 5.11 18.41
N LYS A 110 -10.46 4.02 19.18
CA LYS A 110 -9.62 2.87 18.80
C LYS A 110 -10.21 2.12 17.62
N ARG A 111 -11.53 1.90 17.65
CA ARG A 111 -12.25 1.22 16.56
C ARG A 111 -12.21 1.99 15.24
N ILE A 112 -12.29 3.33 15.27
CA ILE A 112 -12.10 4.16 14.07
C ILE A 112 -10.69 3.96 13.51
N GLY A 113 -9.68 3.98 14.37
CA GLY A 113 -8.30 3.79 13.96
C GLY A 113 -8.04 2.39 13.38
N GLU A 114 -8.55 1.35 14.04
CA GLU A 114 -8.43 -0.04 13.58
C GLU A 114 -9.14 -0.26 12.24
N GLY A 115 -10.38 0.20 12.10
CA GLY A 115 -11.14 0.07 10.85
C GLY A 115 -10.51 0.84 9.69
N ALA A 116 -10.00 2.05 9.96
CA ALA A 116 -9.27 2.82 8.96
C ALA A 116 -7.95 2.16 8.58
N TRP A 117 -7.23 1.56 9.54
CA TRP A 117 -5.98 0.86 9.29
C TRP A 117 -6.19 -0.38 8.43
N GLN A 118 -7.18 -1.21 8.77
CA GLN A 118 -7.54 -2.42 8.02
C GLN A 118 -7.86 -2.08 6.55
N PHE A 119 -8.72 -1.09 6.32
CA PHE A 119 -9.02 -0.66 4.96
C PHE A 119 -7.79 -0.08 4.25
N GLY A 120 -6.92 0.62 4.98
CA GLY A 120 -5.63 1.08 4.48
C GLY A 120 -4.71 -0.05 4.01
N GLU A 121 -4.71 -1.18 4.71
CA GLU A 121 -3.96 -2.38 4.32
C GLU A 121 -4.58 -3.07 3.10
N ASP A 122 -5.92 -3.16 3.04
CA ASP A 122 -6.62 -3.72 1.88
C ASP A 122 -6.32 -2.92 0.60
N LEU A 123 -6.24 -1.58 0.72
CA LEU A 123 -5.83 -0.70 -0.36
C LEU A 123 -4.40 -1.00 -0.85
N LEU A 124 -3.48 -1.42 0.03
CA LEU A 124 -2.12 -1.81 -0.37
C LEU A 124 -2.08 -3.08 -1.21
N ILE A 125 -3.12 -3.91 -1.20
CA ILE A 125 -3.22 -5.10 -2.05
C ILE A 125 -3.72 -4.69 -3.44
N SER A 126 -4.76 -3.85 -3.50
CA SER A 126 -5.38 -3.32 -4.73
C SER A 126 -4.49 -2.35 -5.54
N ASP A 127 -4.83 -2.00 -6.78
CA ASP A 127 -4.06 -1.02 -7.58
C ASP A 127 -4.21 0.44 -7.14
N ALA A 128 -4.98 0.71 -6.06
CA ALA A 128 -5.26 2.05 -5.57
C ALA A 128 -4.02 2.94 -5.31
N PRO A 129 -2.90 2.46 -4.74
CA PRO A 129 -1.69 3.28 -4.51
C PRO A 129 -0.99 3.75 -5.79
N LEU A 130 -1.36 3.20 -6.95
CA LEU A 130 -0.84 3.62 -8.24
C LEU A 130 -1.78 4.62 -8.94
N LEU A 131 -3.07 4.60 -8.60
CA LEU A 131 -4.11 5.39 -9.27
C LEU A 131 -4.45 6.68 -8.53
N TYR A 132 -4.38 6.67 -7.20
CA TYR A 132 -4.81 7.79 -6.34
C TYR A 132 -3.66 8.36 -5.53
N SER A 133 -3.79 9.63 -5.16
CA SER A 133 -2.84 10.28 -4.25
C SER A 133 -2.94 9.69 -2.84
N PRO A 134 -1.83 9.60 -2.10
CA PRO A 134 -1.81 8.99 -0.78
C PRO A 134 -2.67 9.75 0.24
N GLY A 135 -2.90 11.06 0.03
CA GLY A 135 -3.84 11.84 0.81
C GLY A 135 -5.27 11.34 0.64
N VAL A 136 -5.75 11.21 -0.61
CA VAL A 136 -7.10 10.71 -0.91
C VAL A 136 -7.30 9.31 -0.31
N LEU A 137 -6.31 8.42 -0.47
CA LEU A 137 -6.35 7.07 0.11
C LEU A 137 -6.48 7.09 1.64
N ALA A 138 -5.67 7.91 2.31
CA ALA A 138 -5.72 8.03 3.77
C ALA A 138 -7.06 8.63 4.25
N PHE A 139 -7.60 9.60 3.52
CA PHE A 139 -8.88 10.21 3.84
C PHE A 139 -10.04 9.23 3.66
N CYS A 140 -10.11 8.52 2.54
CA CYS A 140 -11.12 7.49 2.31
C CYS A 140 -11.03 6.37 3.36
N ALA A 141 -9.82 5.95 3.74
CA ALA A 141 -9.64 4.99 4.83
C ALA A 141 -10.18 5.51 6.17
N ALA A 142 -9.92 6.79 6.50
CA ALA A 142 -10.47 7.40 7.70
C ALA A 142 -12.01 7.49 7.66
N LEU A 143 -12.61 7.74 6.48
CA LEU A 143 -14.06 7.72 6.30
C LEU A 143 -14.64 6.33 6.58
N VAL A 144 -14.04 5.26 6.05
CA VAL A 144 -14.48 3.87 6.35
C VAL A 144 -14.44 3.59 7.85
N GLY A 145 -13.41 4.06 8.56
CA GLY A 145 -13.34 3.95 10.01
C GLY A 145 -14.48 4.68 10.74
N LEU A 146 -14.91 5.84 10.22
CA LEU A 146 -16.08 6.57 10.74
C LEU A 146 -17.40 5.87 10.41
N GLU A 147 -17.54 5.31 9.21
CA GLU A 147 -18.74 4.59 8.78
C GLU A 147 -19.05 3.41 9.69
N GLY A 148 -18.02 2.70 10.16
CA GLY A 148 -18.17 1.58 11.10
C GLY A 148 -18.78 1.96 12.45
N ILE A 149 -18.87 3.26 12.78
CA ILE A 149 -19.45 3.75 14.05
C ILE A 149 -20.70 4.59 13.81
N PHE A 150 -20.65 5.55 12.88
CA PHE A 150 -21.71 6.53 12.68
C PHE A 150 -22.64 6.20 11.48
N GLY A 151 -22.28 5.22 10.65
CA GLY A 151 -22.96 4.91 9.39
C GLY A 151 -22.47 5.75 8.21
N ALA A 152 -22.81 5.31 6.99
CA ALA A 152 -22.37 5.88 5.71
C ALA A 152 -22.70 7.38 5.57
N ASP A 153 -23.98 7.74 5.71
CA ASP A 153 -24.46 9.11 5.51
C ASP A 153 -23.84 10.11 6.50
N ALA A 154 -23.60 9.66 7.74
CA ALA A 154 -22.99 10.48 8.76
C ALA A 154 -21.49 10.68 8.52
N ALA A 155 -20.78 9.62 8.12
CA ALA A 155 -19.36 9.69 7.81
C ALA A 155 -19.09 10.62 6.61
N GLU A 156 -19.93 10.57 5.57
CA GLU A 156 -19.81 11.48 4.43
C GLU A 156 -20.00 12.95 4.84
N ARG A 157 -21.03 13.25 5.63
CA ARG A 157 -21.29 14.60 6.15
C ARG A 157 -20.15 15.10 7.05
N LEU A 158 -19.61 14.23 7.88
CA LEU A 158 -18.45 14.52 8.72
C LEU A 158 -17.20 14.77 7.89
N GLY A 159 -16.96 13.93 6.87
CA GLY A 159 -15.86 14.06 5.94
C GLY A 159 -15.90 15.38 5.19
N THR A 160 -17.03 15.71 4.58
CA THR A 160 -17.22 16.98 3.86
C THR A 160 -17.08 18.20 4.78
N ALA A 161 -17.60 18.13 6.01
CA ALA A 161 -17.40 19.19 7.01
C ALA A 161 -15.92 19.33 7.42
N PHE A 162 -15.22 18.22 7.65
CA PHE A 162 -13.80 18.22 7.99
C PHE A 162 -12.96 18.85 6.87
N LEU A 163 -13.23 18.50 5.62
CA LEU A 163 -12.54 19.08 4.46
C LEU A 163 -12.83 20.57 4.31
N ARG A 164 -14.07 21.01 4.55
CA ARG A 164 -14.44 22.43 4.51
C ARG A 164 -13.72 23.25 5.58
N GLU A 165 -13.62 22.73 6.80
CA GLU A 165 -13.05 23.48 7.93
C GLU A 165 -11.53 23.38 8.03
N LYS A 166 -10.94 22.24 7.64
CA LYS A 166 -9.53 21.94 7.85
C LYS A 166 -8.77 21.60 6.57
N GLY A 167 -9.43 21.41 5.44
CA GLY A 167 -8.81 21.02 4.15
C GLY A 167 -7.82 22.05 3.62
N ALA A 168 -8.16 23.34 3.67
CA ALA A 168 -7.26 24.43 3.24
C ALA A 168 -5.95 24.49 4.07
N ASN A 169 -6.02 24.16 5.36
CA ASN A 169 -4.86 24.16 6.27
C ASN A 169 -4.13 22.81 6.33
N ALA A 170 -4.59 21.77 5.64
CA ALA A 170 -4.00 20.44 5.68
C ALA A 170 -3.14 20.11 4.45
N GLY A 171 -3.02 21.03 3.48
CA GLY A 171 -2.38 20.73 2.19
C GLY A 171 -3.12 19.63 1.40
N PHE A 172 -4.35 19.29 1.82
CA PHE A 172 -5.24 18.43 1.07
C PHE A 172 -5.87 19.30 -0.01
N ASP A 173 -5.15 19.49 -1.11
CA ASP A 173 -5.67 20.20 -2.26
C ASP A 173 -6.64 19.29 -3.02
N LEU A 174 -7.81 19.12 -2.42
CA LEU A 174 -8.98 18.52 -3.04
C LEU A 174 -9.63 19.49 -4.04
N SER A 175 -9.03 20.64 -4.36
CA SER A 175 -9.49 21.46 -5.49
C SER A 175 -9.34 20.70 -6.83
N ALA A 176 -8.38 19.78 -6.92
CA ALA A 176 -8.31 18.79 -8.00
C ALA A 176 -9.38 17.67 -7.86
N ALA A 177 -9.96 17.50 -6.67
CA ALA A 177 -11.13 16.63 -6.43
C ALA A 177 -12.46 17.36 -6.64
N ASN A 178 -12.48 18.55 -7.26
CA ASN A 178 -13.72 19.15 -7.76
C ASN A 178 -14.42 18.28 -8.82
N GLU A 179 -13.76 17.26 -9.38
CA GLU A 179 -14.38 16.34 -10.34
C GLU A 179 -15.03 15.11 -9.69
N HIS A 180 -14.70 14.76 -8.44
CA HIS A 180 -15.21 13.55 -7.78
C HIS A 180 -15.53 13.82 -6.30
N SER A 181 -16.82 13.78 -5.95
CA SER A 181 -17.27 13.75 -4.55
C SER A 181 -16.48 12.70 -3.75
N PRO A 182 -16.08 12.94 -2.49
CA PRO A 182 -15.38 11.95 -1.66
C PRO A 182 -16.14 10.61 -1.58
N ALA A 183 -17.47 10.63 -1.70
CA ALA A 183 -18.29 9.44 -1.79
C ALA A 183 -18.02 8.60 -3.06
N ARG A 184 -17.86 9.26 -4.22
CA ARG A 184 -17.52 8.57 -5.48
C ARG A 184 -16.13 7.94 -5.41
N CYS A 185 -15.14 8.68 -4.92
CA CYS A 185 -13.80 8.13 -4.71
C CYS A 185 -13.84 6.92 -3.77
N LEU A 186 -14.63 6.98 -2.71
CA LEU A 186 -14.77 5.85 -1.79
C LEU A 186 -15.43 4.63 -2.44
N GLU A 187 -16.50 4.82 -3.23
CA GLU A 187 -17.11 3.74 -3.99
C GLU A 187 -16.15 3.10 -4.99
N ASP A 188 -15.37 3.91 -5.71
CA ASP A 188 -14.40 3.40 -6.68
C ASP A 188 -13.27 2.63 -5.98
N LEU A 189 -12.79 3.11 -4.83
CA LEU A 189 -11.82 2.40 -4.01
C LEU A 189 -12.37 1.08 -3.47
N ARG A 190 -13.64 1.05 -3.04
CA ARG A 190 -14.31 -0.19 -2.62
C ARG A 190 -14.39 -1.18 -3.76
N ARG A 191 -14.79 -0.74 -4.95
CA ARG A 191 -14.80 -1.59 -6.17
C ARG A 191 -13.43 -2.17 -6.46
N LEU A 192 -12.35 -1.41 -6.29
CA LEU A 192 -10.99 -1.90 -6.50
C LEU A 192 -10.58 -2.94 -5.46
N VAL A 193 -10.95 -2.74 -4.19
CA VAL A 193 -10.70 -3.72 -3.13
C VAL A 193 -11.52 -4.99 -3.37
N ASP A 194 -12.80 -4.87 -3.70
CA ASP A 194 -13.70 -6.00 -3.97
C ASP A 194 -13.29 -6.79 -5.24
N ALA A 195 -12.76 -6.10 -6.24
CA ALA A 195 -12.23 -6.72 -7.46
C ALA A 195 -10.90 -7.47 -7.23
N THR A 196 -10.27 -7.31 -6.06
CA THR A 196 -8.98 -7.96 -5.78
C THR A 196 -9.17 -9.46 -5.62
N PRO A 197 -8.57 -10.29 -6.51
CA PRO A 197 -8.78 -11.74 -6.47
C PRO A 197 -8.14 -12.35 -5.22
N LYS A 198 -8.93 -13.12 -4.48
CA LYS A 198 -8.44 -13.95 -3.38
C LYS A 198 -7.86 -15.24 -3.96
N PHE A 199 -6.55 -15.40 -3.88
CA PHE A 199 -5.89 -16.61 -4.38
C PHE A 199 -5.93 -17.71 -3.32
N THR A 200 -6.31 -18.92 -3.74
CA THR A 200 -6.15 -20.13 -2.93
C THR A 200 -4.73 -20.69 -3.06
N ASP A 201 -4.25 -21.38 -2.03
CA ASP A 201 -2.90 -21.97 -2.03
C ASP A 201 -2.67 -22.92 -3.20
N ALA A 202 -3.71 -23.68 -3.59
CA ALA A 202 -3.66 -24.56 -4.76
C ALA A 202 -3.42 -23.79 -6.06
N ARG A 203 -4.10 -22.65 -6.24
CA ARG A 203 -3.92 -21.80 -7.42
C ARG A 203 -2.55 -21.13 -7.42
N MET A 204 -2.06 -20.71 -6.25
CA MET A 204 -0.71 -20.15 -6.11
C MET A 204 0.36 -21.15 -6.51
N LYS A 205 0.23 -22.41 -6.09
CA LYS A 205 1.17 -23.48 -6.46
C LYS A 205 1.17 -23.76 -7.96
N GLU A 206 -0.01 -23.86 -8.58
CA GLU A 206 -0.14 -24.04 -10.03
C GLU A 206 0.54 -22.89 -10.80
N LEU A 207 0.32 -21.64 -10.38
CA LEU A 207 0.93 -20.48 -11.01
C LEU A 207 2.45 -20.46 -10.84
N GLN A 208 2.96 -20.91 -9.68
CA GLN A 208 4.40 -21.04 -9.45
C GLN A 208 5.04 -22.09 -10.36
N GLU A 209 4.41 -23.25 -10.52
CA GLU A 209 4.89 -24.31 -11.42
C GLU A 209 4.91 -23.83 -12.88
N ARG A 210 3.84 -23.16 -13.32
CA ARG A 210 3.77 -22.56 -14.66
C ARG A 210 4.77 -21.43 -14.86
N SER A 211 5.02 -20.62 -13.83
CA SER A 211 6.02 -19.55 -13.88
C SER A 211 7.42 -20.16 -14.05
N GLN A 212 7.76 -21.22 -13.31
CA GLN A 212 9.06 -21.88 -13.39
C GLN A 212 9.32 -22.53 -14.76
N SER A 213 8.30 -23.15 -15.37
CA SER A 213 8.44 -23.79 -16.68
C SER A 213 8.59 -22.79 -17.83
N SER A 214 8.08 -21.56 -17.67
CA SER A 214 8.09 -20.51 -18.69
C SER A 214 9.20 -19.46 -18.52
N ARG A 215 10.15 -19.66 -17.59
CA ARG A 215 11.25 -18.70 -17.37
C ARG A 215 12.19 -18.61 -18.58
N SER A 216 12.61 -17.38 -18.88
CA SER A 216 13.57 -17.12 -19.95
C SER A 216 14.89 -17.89 -19.70
N PRO A 217 15.38 -18.68 -20.67
CA PRO A 217 16.61 -19.44 -20.49
C PRO A 217 17.82 -18.52 -20.36
N TYR A 218 17.81 -17.31 -20.94
CA TYR A 218 18.93 -16.36 -20.88
C TYR A 218 19.22 -15.84 -19.46
N LEU A 219 18.20 -15.79 -18.61
CA LEU A 219 18.30 -15.28 -17.23
C LEU A 219 18.46 -16.39 -16.20
N ASN A 220 18.36 -17.65 -16.62
CA ASN A 220 18.61 -18.80 -15.76
C ASN A 220 20.14 -19.04 -15.66
N PRO A 221 20.78 -18.83 -14.49
CA PRO A 221 22.23 -18.98 -14.34
C PRO A 221 22.74 -20.41 -14.60
N LYS A 222 21.85 -21.40 -14.62
CA LYS A 222 22.17 -22.80 -14.96
C LYS A 222 22.11 -23.08 -16.46
N SER A 223 21.53 -22.20 -17.27
CA SER A 223 21.43 -22.42 -18.72
C SER A 223 22.77 -22.19 -19.42
N SER A 224 22.98 -22.91 -20.52
CA SER A 224 24.12 -22.70 -21.41
C SER A 224 24.14 -21.30 -22.01
N LEU A 225 22.96 -20.74 -22.34
CA LEU A 225 22.80 -19.41 -22.90
C LEU A 225 23.20 -18.29 -21.93
N SER A 226 22.89 -18.43 -20.63
CA SER A 226 23.31 -17.48 -19.60
C SER A 226 24.83 -17.48 -19.41
N LYS A 227 25.48 -18.64 -19.51
CA LYS A 227 26.94 -18.76 -19.38
C LYS A 227 27.63 -18.08 -20.57
N ALA A 228 27.17 -18.38 -21.78
CA ALA A 228 27.68 -17.75 -22.99
C ALA A 228 27.49 -16.22 -23.02
N ALA A 229 26.40 -15.69 -22.45
CA ALA A 229 26.19 -14.24 -22.36
C ALA A 229 27.11 -13.54 -21.35
N ARG A 230 27.52 -14.22 -20.27
CA ARG A 230 28.47 -13.70 -19.28
C ARG A 230 29.90 -13.70 -19.80
N GLU A 231 30.26 -14.69 -20.62
CA GLU A 231 31.59 -14.80 -21.24
C GLU A 231 31.84 -13.77 -22.35
N ARG A 232 30.76 -13.14 -22.87
CA ARG A 232 30.83 -12.09 -23.91
C ARG A 232 30.87 -10.66 -23.36
N ARG A 233 30.77 -10.48 -22.04
CA ARG A 233 30.85 -9.17 -21.36
C ARG A 233 32.16 -9.07 -20.60
#